data_AF-A0A3R7KLH4-F1
#
_entry.id   AF-A0A3R7KLH4-F1
#
_cell.length_a   1.000
_cell.length_b   1.000
_cell.length_c   1.000
_cell.angle_alpha   90.00
_cell.angle_beta   90.00
_cell.angle_gamma   90.00
#
_symmetry.space_group_name_H-M   'P 1'
#
loop_
_entity.id
_entity.type
_entity.pdbx_description
1 polymer ?
#
loop_
_entity_poly.entity_id
_entity_poly.type
_entity_poly.pdbx_seq_one_letter_code
_entity_poly.pdbx_strand_id
1 'polypeptide(L)'
;MGLRTAFRQNKLVLIGLLAFGAWAFLTILNVSSSMGAVVYGDWVGQSGVVGLIGLGVLGAIALLVVLVYGELGETEPLPEEFPPEGTQ
;
A
#
# COMPACT_ATOMS: atom_id res chain seq x y z
N MET A 1 -12.18 8.77 -3.08
CA MET A 1 -11.00 9.61 -2.75
C MET A 1 -9.73 9.10 -3.45
N GLY A 2 -9.62 9.29 -4.77
CA GLY A 2 -8.39 8.94 -5.49
C GLY A 2 -7.20 9.81 -5.09
N LEU A 3 -5.99 9.47 -5.57
CA LEU A 3 -4.75 10.27 -5.41
C LEU A 3 -4.97 11.77 -5.68
N ARG A 4 -5.86 12.11 -6.63
CA ARG A 4 -6.29 13.48 -6.95
C ARG A 4 -7.09 14.17 -5.85
N THR A 5 -7.93 13.44 -5.13
CA THR A 5 -8.72 13.93 -3.99
C THR A 5 -7.83 14.09 -2.75
N ALA A 6 -6.94 13.14 -2.45
CA ALA A 6 -5.97 13.27 -1.36
C ALA A 6 -5.06 14.51 -1.55
N PHE A 7 -4.62 14.77 -2.79
CA PHE A 7 -3.85 15.97 -3.15
C PHE A 7 -4.61 17.28 -2.88
N ARG A 8 -5.95 17.26 -3.02
CA ARG A 8 -6.81 18.44 -2.91
C ARG A 8 -7.40 18.62 -1.51
N GLN A 9 -7.55 17.54 -0.74
CA GLN A 9 -8.31 17.52 0.53
C GLN A 9 -7.42 17.31 1.76
N ASN A 10 -6.34 16.50 1.68
CA ASN A 10 -5.44 16.30 2.82
C ASN A 10 -4.00 15.96 2.38
N LYS A 11 -3.17 17.00 2.24
CA LYS A 11 -1.76 16.90 1.81
C LYS A 11 -0.90 16.03 2.74
N LEU A 12 -1.22 15.94 4.03
CA LEU A 12 -0.49 15.10 4.99
C LEU A 12 -0.61 13.61 4.65
N VAL A 13 -1.80 13.17 4.26
CA VAL A 13 -2.07 11.77 3.90
C VAL A 13 -1.29 11.39 2.63
N LEU A 14 -1.23 12.29 1.63
CA LEU A 14 -0.43 12.10 0.43
C LEU A 14 1.07 11.99 0.74
N ILE A 15 1.60 12.88 1.59
CA ILE A 15 3.02 12.87 1.98
C ILE A 15 3.34 11.57 2.73
N GLY A 16 2.48 11.16 3.68
CA GLY A 16 2.62 9.90 4.39
C GLY A 16 2.64 8.70 3.44
N LEU A 17 1.77 8.69 2.43
CA LEU A 17 1.74 7.65 1.41
C LEU A 17 3.03 7.59 0.59
N LEU A 18 3.53 8.73 0.12
CA LEU A 18 4.78 8.80 -0.64
C LEU A 18 5.98 8.35 0.20
N ALA A 19 6.04 8.79 1.46
CA ALA A 19 7.08 8.39 2.39
C ALA A 19 7.02 6.88 2.68
N PHE A 20 5.83 6.33 2.89
CA PHE A 20 5.62 4.90 3.09
C PHE A 20 5.99 4.10 1.83
N GLY A 21 5.60 4.55 0.66
CA GLY A 21 5.95 3.93 -0.62
C GLY A 21 7.47 3.93 -0.86
N ALA A 22 8.14 5.05 -0.60
CA ALA A 22 9.59 5.15 -0.68
C ALA A 22 10.28 4.22 0.33
N TRP A 23 9.80 4.19 1.57
CA TRP A 23 10.31 3.29 2.60
C TRP A 23 10.14 1.81 2.23
N ALA A 24 8.96 1.42 1.76
CA ALA A 24 8.69 0.05 1.35
C ALA A 24 9.60 -0.35 0.18
N PHE A 25 9.80 0.54 -0.80
CA PHE A 25 10.71 0.33 -1.91
C PHE A 25 12.16 0.13 -1.46
N LEU A 26 12.67 1.01 -0.58
CA LEU A 26 14.02 0.87 -0.02
C LEU A 26 14.16 -0.42 0.81
N THR A 27 13.11 -0.80 1.53
CA THR A 27 13.09 -2.05 2.32
C THR A 27 13.16 -3.28 1.40
N ILE A 28 12.43 -3.27 0.29
CA ILE A 28 12.49 -4.33 -0.73
C ILE A 28 13.92 -4.46 -1.29
N LEU A 29 14.56 -3.33 -1.63
CA LEU A 29 15.94 -3.33 -2.11
C LEU A 29 16.93 -3.82 -1.03
N ASN A 30 16.70 -3.45 0.23
CA ASN A 30 17.55 -3.89 1.33
C ASN A 30 17.43 -5.40 1.55
N VAL A 31 16.21 -5.94 1.55
CA VAL A 31 15.96 -7.37 1.70
C VAL A 31 16.53 -8.15 0.50
N SER A 32 16.34 -7.66 -0.73
CA SER A 32 16.88 -8.33 -1.92
C SER A 32 18.41 -8.27 -1.98
N SER A 33 19.03 -7.20 -1.48
CA SER A 33 20.49 -7.09 -1.42
C SER A 33 21.10 -7.91 -0.29
N SER A 34 20.36 -8.11 0.79
CA SER A 34 20.88 -8.80 1.97
C SER A 34 20.52 -10.28 1.96
N MET A 35 19.54 -10.73 1.17
CA MET A 35 19.17 -12.15 1.13
C MET A 35 20.38 -13.01 0.72
N GLY A 36 20.66 -14.02 1.54
CA GLY A 36 21.69 -15.02 1.24
C GLY A 36 21.31 -15.89 0.05
N ALA A 37 22.19 -16.81 -0.33
CA ALA A 37 21.89 -17.76 -1.40
C ALA A 37 20.64 -18.61 -1.07
N VAL A 38 19.82 -18.90 -2.09
CA VAL A 38 18.63 -19.76 -1.96
C VAL A 38 19.08 -21.21 -1.97
N VAL A 39 19.58 -21.68 -0.84
CA VAL A 39 20.03 -23.06 -0.64
C VAL A 39 19.18 -23.69 0.45
N TYR A 40 18.74 -24.93 0.21
CA TYR A 40 18.00 -25.72 1.18
C TYR A 40 18.97 -26.50 2.07
N GLY A 41 18.92 -26.27 3.38
CA GLY A 41 19.79 -26.89 4.38
C GLY A 41 19.56 -26.32 5.78
N ASP A 42 20.22 -26.88 6.79
CA ASP A 42 20.16 -26.38 8.16
C ASP A 42 20.96 -25.06 8.22
N TRP A 43 20.26 -23.94 8.37
CA TRP A 43 20.81 -22.61 8.21
C TRP A 43 20.55 -21.76 9.45
N VAL A 44 21.62 -21.20 10.03
CA VAL A 44 21.54 -20.25 11.14
C VAL A 44 21.96 -18.88 10.62
N GLY A 45 21.03 -17.93 10.59
CA GLY A 45 21.25 -16.56 10.11
C GLY A 45 20.45 -16.20 8.86
N GLN A 46 21.03 -15.38 7.99
CA GLN A 46 20.32 -14.78 6.84
C GLN A 46 20.14 -15.79 5.70
N SER A 47 18.93 -16.36 5.59
CA SER A 47 18.57 -17.35 4.57
C SER A 47 17.90 -16.69 3.36
N GLY A 48 18.30 -17.11 2.15
CA GLY A 48 17.68 -16.67 0.89
C GLY A 48 16.20 -17.04 0.80
N VAL A 49 15.80 -18.21 1.32
CA VAL A 49 14.40 -18.67 1.33
C VAL A 49 13.54 -17.75 2.21
N VAL A 50 14.05 -17.37 3.38
CA VAL A 50 13.37 -16.44 4.29
C VAL A 50 13.32 -15.03 3.68
N GLY A 51 14.35 -14.62 2.95
CA GLY A 51 14.36 -13.38 2.17
C GLY A 51 13.24 -13.33 1.12
N LEU A 52 13.02 -14.42 0.37
CA LEU A 52 11.92 -14.52 -0.60
C LEU A 52 10.54 -14.43 0.07
N ILE A 53 10.36 -15.06 1.23
CA ILE A 53 9.13 -14.95 2.01
C ILE A 53 8.91 -13.50 2.45
N GLY A 54 9.95 -12.84 2.96
CA GLY A 54 9.91 -11.42 3.34
C GLY A 54 9.53 -10.50 2.18
N LEU A 55 10.08 -10.76 0.99
CA LEU A 55 9.70 -10.04 -0.24
C LEU A 55 8.24 -10.28 -0.62
N GLY A 56 7.75 -11.52 -0.48
CA GLY A 56 6.34 -11.85 -0.70
C GLY A 56 5.40 -11.08 0.24
N VAL A 57 5.74 -11.00 1.53
CA VAL A 57 4.97 -10.23 2.52
C VAL A 57 4.99 -8.74 2.21
N LEU A 58 6.15 -8.17 1.88
CA LEU A 58 6.24 -6.76 1.48
C LEU A 58 5.43 -6.47 0.21
N GLY A 59 5.45 -7.38 -0.76
CA GLY A 59 4.62 -7.30 -1.95
C GLY A 59 3.12 -7.34 -1.62
N ALA A 60 2.70 -8.24 -0.74
CA ALA A 60 1.31 -8.33 -0.30
C ALA A 60 0.85 -7.05 0.44
N ILE A 61 1.69 -6.49 1.31
CA ILE A 61 1.42 -5.22 2.00
C ILE A 61 1.27 -4.09 0.98
N ALA A 62 2.17 -3.99 0.01
CA ALA A 62 2.10 -2.97 -1.04
C ALA A 62 0.81 -3.11 -1.86
N LEU A 63 0.42 -4.33 -2.20
CA LEU A 63 -0.81 -4.62 -2.94
C LEU A 63 -2.06 -4.25 -2.11
N LEU A 64 -2.07 -4.57 -0.82
CA LEU A 64 -3.14 -4.21 0.11
C LEU A 64 -3.30 -2.69 0.21
N VAL A 65 -2.18 -1.94 0.30
CA VAL A 65 -2.20 -0.47 0.29
C VAL A 65 -2.82 0.07 -0.99
N VAL A 66 -2.48 -0.51 -2.15
CA VAL A 66 -3.06 -0.12 -3.44
C VAL A 66 -4.56 -0.42 -3.49
N LEU A 67 -4.99 -1.60 -3.04
CA LEU A 67 -6.41 -2.00 -3.00
C LEU A 67 -7.24 -1.08 -2.11
N VAL A 68 -6.81 -0.86 -0.87
CA VAL A 68 -7.52 0.02 0.08
C VAL A 68 -7.66 1.43 -0.48
N TYR A 69 -6.65 1.94 -1.19
CA TYR A 69 -6.76 3.24 -1.86
C TYR A 69 -7.66 3.24 -3.09
N GLY A 70 -7.72 2.12 -3.83
CA GLY A 70 -8.65 1.91 -4.92
C GLY A 70 -10.09 1.99 -4.41
N GLU A 71 -10.37 1.25 -3.35
CA GLU A 71 -11.69 1.14 -2.70
C GLU A 71 -12.13 2.46 -2.05
N LEU A 72 -11.21 3.16 -1.38
CA LEU A 72 -11.45 4.51 -0.89
C LEU A 72 -11.76 5.49 -2.01
N GLY A 73 -11.42 5.16 -3.26
CA GLY A 73 -11.60 5.90 -4.50
C GLY A 73 -13.06 6.01 -4.95
N GLU A 74 -13.84 4.95 -4.74
CA GLU A 74 -15.25 4.88 -5.14
C GLU A 74 -16.11 5.87 -4.33
N THR A 75 -16.78 6.74 -5.06
CA THR A 75 -17.90 7.53 -4.55
C THR A 75 -19.11 6.61 -4.52
N GLU A 76 -19.41 6.00 -3.37
CA GLU A 76 -20.79 5.65 -3.10
C GLU A 76 -21.64 6.92 -3.30
N PRO A 77 -22.77 6.86 -4.02
CA PRO A 77 -23.62 8.01 -4.16
C PRO A 77 -24.00 8.49 -2.75
N LEU A 78 -23.71 9.76 -2.45
CA LEU A 78 -24.23 10.38 -1.24
C LEU A 78 -25.75 10.15 -1.20
N PRO A 79 -26.33 9.81 -0.03
CA PRO A 79 -27.78 9.72 0.10
C PRO A 79 -28.40 10.98 -0.49
N GLU A 80 -29.39 10.82 -1.36
CA GLU A 80 -30.10 11.94 -1.96
C GLU A 80 -30.59 12.88 -0.84
N GLU A 81 -30.32 14.18 -0.97
CA GLU A 81 -30.82 15.18 -0.03
C GLU A 81 -32.34 15.16 -0.06
N PHE A 82 -32.94 14.81 1.07
CA PHE A 82 -34.37 14.89 1.26
C PHE A 82 -34.71 16.25 1.87
N PRO A 83 -35.65 17.03 1.30
CA PRO A 83 -36.60 16.70 0.24
C PRO A 83 -36.13 17.11 -1.17
N PRO A 84 -36.60 16.43 -2.24
CA PRO A 84 -36.26 16.79 -3.61
C PRO A 84 -36.71 18.23 -3.93
N GLU A 85 -35.80 19.02 -4.51
CA GLU A 85 -36.09 20.37 -5.00
C GLU A 85 -37.18 20.30 -6.07
N GLY A 86 -38.43 20.62 -5.70
CA GLY A 86 -39.56 20.54 -6.61
C GLY A 86 -40.95 20.46 -5.98
N THR A 87 -41.09 20.36 -4.66
CA THR A 87 -42.39 20.50 -3.98
C THR A 87 -42.51 21.85 -3.26
N GLN A 88 -42.72 22.92 -4.03
CA GLN A 88 -43.41 24.14 -3.63
C GLN A 88 -44.30 24.55 -4.80
#